data_AF-A0A811NG95-F1
#
_entry.id   AF-A0A811NG95-F1
#
_cell.length_a   1.000
_cell.length_b   1.000
_cell.length_c   1.000
_cell.angle_alpha   90.00
_cell.angle_beta   90.00
_cell.angle_gamma   90.00
#
_symmetry.space_group_name_H-M   'P 1'
#
loop_
_entity.id
_entity.type
_entity.pdbx_description
1 polymer ?
#
loop_
_entity_poly.entity_id
_entity_poly.type
_entity_poly.pdbx_seq_one_letter_code
_entity_poly.pdbx_strand_id
1 'polypeptide(L)'
;MASPEQPSAKRINAPVTPSPLGRLNDDLLADIFLRLPTLADVGRAATACATFRRVVADRTFLRRLHSVHPVPLLGLLLFSSVHPAEAPHSSAPYARALRRAADLSFSFVPCAGRWIPVDARDGRVLLEREAMGGDFAVCDPVFRRYLFLPHIPGHPAAQRCGRLEPFLVPASDEEAETSFRVVCVVERKPGQLVAFVFSSGTGRWGSLAVDVSVHPSCNFSWSSYAFGSCYWKVTGTNKFLVLDTRSMVFSSFDIPSGHGQQDSVIVEAAEGRIGMFTLHNSMISAASYLVYAVRVIHEEGNSLWQLKRRVRLPSQYIFSFADATDKHLLLRGIPWNLHLEPSTHDVDIGYFSVEFESMQVEKICGLRNLLYAKQYTGFPPSLCLPRI
;
A
#
# COMPACT_ATOMS: atom_id res chain seq x y z
N MET A 1 -9.91 76.62 16.99
CA MET A 1 -9.75 75.17 17.20
C MET A 1 -8.67 74.68 16.25
N ALA A 2 -7.48 74.40 16.79
CA ALA A 2 -6.33 73.91 16.02
C ALA A 2 -6.35 72.38 16.00
N SER A 3 -6.11 71.79 14.82
CA SER A 3 -6.08 70.35 14.59
C SER A 3 -4.76 69.74 15.13
N PRO A 4 -4.76 68.57 15.81
CA PRO A 4 -3.52 67.98 16.29
C PRO A 4 -2.82 67.18 15.18
N GLU A 5 -1.52 67.46 14.97
CA GLU A 5 -0.63 66.67 14.12
C GLU A 5 -0.39 65.28 14.72
N GLN A 6 -0.57 64.23 13.91
CA GLN A 6 -0.20 62.86 14.27
C GLN A 6 1.33 62.68 14.15
N PRO A 7 1.99 62.00 15.12
CA PRO A 7 3.43 61.74 15.02
C PRO A 7 3.71 60.67 13.97
N SER A 8 4.57 61.02 12.99
CA SER A 8 5.08 60.08 12.00
C SER A 8 5.95 59.02 12.69
N ALA A 9 5.47 57.78 12.76
CA ALA A 9 6.28 56.65 13.20
C ALA A 9 7.38 56.37 12.15
N LYS A 10 8.63 56.75 12.44
CA LYS A 10 9.80 56.33 11.68
C LYS A 10 9.91 54.80 11.78
N ARG A 11 9.61 54.12 10.68
CA ARG A 11 9.87 52.68 10.51
C ARG A 11 11.39 52.48 10.49
N ILE A 12 11.95 52.07 11.63
CA ILE A 12 13.35 51.66 11.72
C ILE A 12 13.47 50.36 10.91
N ASN A 13 13.98 50.46 9.68
CA ASN A 13 14.41 49.30 8.91
C ASN A 13 15.69 48.76 9.57
N ALA A 14 15.53 47.84 10.53
CA ALA A 14 16.64 46.99 10.94
C ALA A 14 17.13 46.19 9.71
N PRO A 15 18.43 46.12 9.43
CA PRO A 15 18.93 45.28 8.36
C PRO A 15 18.54 43.82 8.65
N VAL A 16 17.73 43.24 7.78
CA VAL A 16 17.45 41.80 7.80
C VAL A 16 18.77 41.10 7.50
N THR A 17 19.47 40.65 8.55
CA THR A 17 20.62 39.76 8.38
C THR A 17 20.15 38.52 7.61
N PRO A 18 20.75 38.20 6.45
CA PRO A 18 20.36 37.02 5.70
C PRO A 18 20.51 35.80 6.61
N SER A 19 19.48 34.95 6.64
CA SER A 19 19.50 33.74 7.46
C SER A 19 20.72 32.90 7.11
N PRO A 20 21.36 32.23 8.09
CA PRO A 20 22.54 31.39 7.83
C PRO A 20 22.28 30.34 6.73
N LEU A 21 21.04 29.85 6.65
CA LEU A 21 20.61 28.88 5.63
C LEU A 21 20.54 29.48 4.22
N GLY A 22 20.37 30.79 4.06
CA GLY A 22 20.39 31.46 2.75
C GLY A 22 21.79 31.53 2.12
N ARG A 23 22.84 31.14 2.86
CA ARG A 23 24.23 31.08 2.37
C ARG A 23 24.70 29.66 2.01
N LEU A 24 23.89 28.65 2.34
CA LEU A 24 24.18 27.26 1.98
C LEU A 24 23.87 27.06 0.50
N ASN A 25 24.66 26.20 -0.15
CA ASN A 25 24.32 25.75 -1.50
C ASN A 25 23.11 24.79 -1.46
N ASP A 26 22.52 24.55 -2.63
CA ASP A 26 21.32 23.71 -2.75
C ASP A 26 21.55 22.28 -2.23
N ASP A 27 22.76 21.74 -2.40
CA ASP A 27 23.12 20.38 -1.95
C ASP A 27 23.09 20.24 -0.43
N LEU A 28 23.67 21.20 0.30
CA LEU A 28 23.63 21.20 1.76
C LEU A 28 22.21 21.42 2.29
N LEU A 29 21.41 22.25 1.62
CA LEU A 29 20.00 22.42 1.97
C LEU A 29 19.21 21.12 1.75
N ALA A 30 19.46 20.42 0.64
CA ALA A 30 18.87 19.11 0.38
C ALA A 30 19.22 18.12 1.49
N ASP A 31 20.50 18.02 1.88
CA ASP A 31 20.93 17.11 2.94
C ASP A 31 20.31 17.44 4.30
N ILE A 32 20.10 18.72 4.62
CA ILE A 32 19.40 19.16 5.83
C ILE A 32 17.92 18.75 5.77
N PHE A 33 17.23 19.04 4.65
CA PHE A 33 15.80 18.76 4.54
C PHE A 33 15.50 17.26 4.52
N LEU A 34 16.38 16.42 3.96
CA LEU A 34 16.23 14.96 3.99
C LEU A 34 16.28 14.39 5.42
N ARG A 35 16.99 15.06 6.34
CA ARG A 35 17.13 14.65 7.75
C ARG A 35 15.99 15.15 8.65
N LEU A 36 15.06 15.94 8.13
CA LEU A 36 13.88 16.35 8.88
C LEU A 36 13.06 15.10 9.26
N PRO A 37 12.47 15.03 10.47
CA PRO A 37 11.90 13.79 10.98
C PRO A 37 10.59 13.38 10.29
N THR A 38 9.86 14.34 9.69
CA THR A 38 8.57 14.07 9.04
C THR A 38 8.45 14.75 7.68
N LEU A 39 7.64 14.16 6.79
CA LEU A 39 7.28 14.77 5.52
C LEU A 39 6.56 16.12 5.69
N ALA A 40 5.85 16.31 6.81
CA ALA A 40 5.22 17.58 7.15
C ALA A 40 6.27 18.68 7.44
N ASP A 41 7.39 18.34 8.08
CA ASP A 41 8.51 19.28 8.28
C ASP A 41 9.16 19.68 6.96
N VAL A 42 9.36 18.72 6.05
CA VAL A 42 9.87 19.00 4.70
C VAL A 42 8.92 19.95 3.95
N GLY A 43 7.62 19.68 4.02
CA GLY A 43 6.58 20.56 3.47
C GLY A 43 6.62 21.97 4.07
N ARG A 44 6.76 22.09 5.40
CA ARG A 44 6.91 23.38 6.09
C ARG A 44 8.16 24.13 5.64
N ALA A 45 9.30 23.45 5.53
CA ALA A 45 10.54 24.05 5.03
C ALA A 45 10.36 24.61 3.61
N ALA A 46 9.70 23.87 2.72
CA ALA A 46 9.40 24.33 1.36
C ALA A 46 8.52 25.59 1.30
N THR A 47 7.75 25.89 2.36
CA THR A 47 6.95 27.11 2.43
C THR A 47 7.70 28.35 2.92
N ALA A 48 8.91 28.18 3.48
CA ALA A 48 9.65 29.27 4.11
C ALA A 48 10.18 30.31 3.10
N CYS A 49 10.69 29.86 1.94
CA CYS A 49 11.18 30.75 0.89
C CYS A 49 11.23 30.07 -0.49
N ALA A 50 11.43 30.85 -1.55
CA ALA A 50 11.51 30.35 -2.93
C ALA A 50 12.69 29.38 -3.16
N THR A 51 13.85 29.63 -2.54
CA THR A 51 15.01 28.75 -2.63
C THR A 51 14.71 27.37 -2.06
N PHE A 52 14.11 27.30 -0.86
CA PHE A 52 13.77 26.03 -0.22
C PHE A 52 12.70 25.28 -1.00
N ARG A 53 11.70 25.99 -1.52
CA ARG A 53 10.69 25.41 -2.42
C ARG A 53 11.32 24.79 -3.65
N ARG A 54 12.28 25.48 -4.28
CA ARG A 54 12.99 24.98 -5.46
C ARG A 54 13.77 23.71 -5.15
N VAL A 55 14.50 23.67 -4.03
CA VAL A 55 15.24 22.48 -3.59
C VAL A 55 14.30 21.30 -3.34
N VAL A 56 13.19 21.51 -2.61
CA VAL A 56 12.24 20.44 -2.29
C VAL A 56 11.46 19.95 -3.51
N ALA A 57 11.19 20.82 -4.49
CA ALA A 57 10.52 20.46 -5.73
C ALA A 57 11.46 19.80 -6.76
N ASP A 58 12.77 19.78 -6.51
CA ASP A 58 13.74 19.15 -7.39
C ASP A 58 13.54 17.62 -7.45
N ARG A 59 13.65 17.05 -8.66
CA ARG A 59 13.41 15.62 -8.86
C ARG A 59 14.43 14.74 -8.15
N THR A 60 15.70 15.15 -8.09
CA THR A 60 16.75 14.39 -7.40
C THR A 60 16.52 14.42 -5.90
N PHE A 61 16.09 15.56 -5.35
CA PHE A 61 15.69 15.67 -3.96
C PHE A 61 14.53 14.74 -3.63
N LEU A 62 13.45 14.77 -4.42
CA LEU A 62 12.26 13.94 -4.17
C LEU A 62 12.58 12.44 -4.23
N ARG A 63 13.46 12.00 -5.14
CA ARG A 63 13.94 10.62 -5.19
C ARG A 63 14.66 10.21 -3.92
N ARG A 64 15.61 11.05 -3.47
CA ARG A 64 16.33 10.82 -2.21
C ARG A 64 15.35 10.80 -1.04
N LEU A 65 14.39 11.71 -1.01
CA LEU A 65 13.33 11.74 0.00
C LEU A 65 12.56 10.43 0.02
N HIS A 66 12.15 9.90 -1.14
CA HIS A 66 11.41 8.64 -1.24
C HIS A 66 12.22 7.43 -0.77
N SER A 67 13.55 7.44 -0.93
CA SER A 67 14.43 6.38 -0.43
C SER A 67 14.65 6.40 1.07
N VAL A 68 14.53 7.56 1.72
CA VAL A 68 14.85 7.74 3.14
C VAL A 68 13.59 7.77 4.01
N HIS A 69 12.48 8.28 3.47
CA HIS A 69 11.23 8.44 4.20
C HIS A 69 10.26 7.29 3.91
N PRO A 70 9.60 6.72 4.94
CA PRO A 70 8.54 5.76 4.75
C PRO A 70 7.42 6.31 3.87
N VAL A 71 6.87 5.46 3.00
CA VAL A 71 5.69 5.80 2.18
C VAL A 71 4.44 5.82 3.08
N PRO A 72 3.73 6.95 3.22
CA PRO A 72 2.52 7.02 4.05
C PRO A 72 1.36 6.19 3.50
N LEU A 73 0.53 5.65 4.40
CA LEU A 73 -0.77 5.08 4.08
C LEU A 73 -1.81 6.20 3.96
N LEU A 74 -2.16 6.57 2.73
CA LEU A 74 -3.04 7.70 2.47
C LEU A 74 -4.53 7.35 2.48
N GLY A 75 -4.88 6.06 2.37
CA GLY A 75 -6.26 5.62 2.37
C GLY A 75 -6.42 4.18 1.89
N LEU A 76 -7.64 3.85 1.49
CA LEU A 76 -8.04 2.52 1.02
C LEU A 76 -8.65 2.62 -0.37
N LEU A 77 -8.29 1.69 -1.25
CA LEU A 77 -9.03 1.45 -2.48
C LEU A 77 -10.32 0.72 -2.12
N LEU A 78 -11.47 1.33 -2.40
CA LEU A 78 -12.79 0.79 -2.11
C LEU A 78 -13.68 0.93 -3.33
N PHE A 79 -14.17 -0.21 -3.84
CA PHE A 79 -15.18 -0.33 -4.89
C PHE A 79 -14.84 0.39 -6.22
N SER A 80 -14.89 1.73 -6.27
CA SER A 80 -14.50 2.51 -7.46
C SER A 80 -13.78 3.81 -7.12
N SER A 81 -13.24 3.96 -5.91
CA SER A 81 -12.51 5.15 -5.53
C SER A 81 -11.47 4.88 -4.44
N VAL A 82 -10.60 5.86 -4.20
CA VAL A 82 -9.78 5.90 -3.00
C VAL A 82 -10.56 6.60 -1.89
N HIS A 83 -10.76 5.90 -0.77
CA HIS A 83 -11.28 6.47 0.47
C HIS A 83 -10.11 6.93 1.35
N PRO A 84 -9.91 8.24 1.55
CA PRO A 84 -8.77 8.76 2.28
C PRO A 84 -8.81 8.36 3.76
N ALA A 85 -7.65 8.19 4.38
CA ALA A 85 -7.55 7.97 5.82
C ALA A 85 -8.15 9.16 6.62
N GLU A 86 -8.92 8.85 7.66
CA GLU A 86 -9.65 9.83 8.46
C GLU A 86 -8.98 10.09 9.80
N ALA A 87 -9.27 11.23 10.42
CA ALA A 87 -8.80 11.49 11.79
C ALA A 87 -9.43 10.46 12.75
N PRO A 88 -8.69 9.95 13.75
CA PRO A 88 -7.41 10.43 14.26
C PRO A 88 -6.16 9.79 13.63
N HIS A 89 -6.27 9.04 12.52
CA HIS A 89 -5.13 8.38 11.89
C HIS A 89 -4.00 9.36 11.57
N SER A 90 -2.76 8.96 11.85
CA SER A 90 -1.54 9.77 11.66
C SER A 90 -1.41 10.36 10.25
N SER A 91 -1.83 9.62 9.24
CA SER A 91 -1.79 10.06 7.82
C SER A 91 -2.98 10.92 7.36
N ALA A 92 -3.97 11.21 8.21
CA ALA A 92 -5.15 12.00 7.85
C ALA A 92 -4.84 13.40 7.26
N PRO A 93 -3.80 14.14 7.69
CA PRO A 93 -3.41 15.39 7.03
C PRO A 93 -2.97 15.19 5.58
N TYR A 94 -2.19 14.14 5.30
CA TYR A 94 -1.72 13.81 3.96
C TYR A 94 -2.87 13.32 3.07
N ALA A 95 -3.74 12.48 3.62
CA ALA A 95 -4.95 11.99 2.97
C ALA A 95 -5.90 13.13 2.55
N ARG A 96 -6.05 14.16 3.40
CA ARG A 96 -6.80 15.38 3.06
C ARG A 96 -6.15 16.19 1.93
N ALA A 97 -4.82 16.27 1.90
CA ALA A 97 -4.10 16.93 0.82
C ALA A 97 -4.28 16.17 -0.50
N LEU A 98 -4.17 14.84 -0.47
CA LEU A 98 -4.45 13.95 -1.60
C LEU A 98 -5.85 14.20 -2.17
N ARG A 99 -6.89 14.17 -1.33
CA ARG A 99 -8.29 14.40 -1.75
C ARG A 99 -8.51 15.73 -2.46
N ARG A 100 -7.70 16.76 -2.19
CA ARG A 100 -7.81 18.07 -2.82
C ARG A 100 -7.10 18.17 -4.17
N ALA A 101 -6.05 17.37 -4.38
CA ALA A 101 -5.19 17.47 -5.56
C ALA A 101 -5.46 16.38 -6.61
N ALA A 102 -5.84 15.18 -6.15
CA ALA A 102 -6.01 14.00 -6.99
C ALA A 102 -7.47 13.77 -7.38
N ASP A 103 -7.68 13.10 -8.51
CA ASP A 103 -8.99 12.53 -8.87
C ASP A 103 -9.07 11.09 -8.38
N LEU A 104 -9.69 10.93 -7.20
CA LEU A 104 -9.78 9.65 -6.50
C LEU A 104 -10.90 8.74 -7.00
N SER A 105 -11.76 9.20 -7.91
CA SER A 105 -12.78 8.36 -8.57
C SER A 105 -12.33 7.85 -9.94
N PHE A 106 -11.11 8.21 -10.35
CA PHE A 106 -10.51 7.81 -11.63
C PHE A 106 -11.31 8.27 -12.85
N SER A 107 -12.06 9.38 -12.73
CA SER A 107 -12.96 9.86 -13.79
C SER A 107 -12.23 10.29 -15.07
N PHE A 108 -10.93 10.60 -14.95
CA PHE A 108 -10.03 10.91 -16.07
C PHE A 108 -9.63 9.69 -16.92
N VAL A 109 -9.93 8.46 -16.48
CA VAL A 109 -9.65 7.23 -17.26
C VAL A 109 -10.87 6.86 -18.09
N PRO A 110 -10.82 6.96 -19.44
CA PRO A 110 -11.97 6.67 -20.28
C PRO A 110 -12.53 5.26 -20.07
N CYS A 111 -13.85 5.14 -19.90
CA CYS A 111 -14.52 3.86 -19.74
C CYS A 111 -15.93 3.90 -20.31
N ALA A 112 -16.32 2.84 -21.03
CA ALA A 112 -17.71 2.63 -21.42
C ALA A 112 -18.55 1.95 -20.30
N GLY A 113 -17.95 1.74 -19.13
CA GLY A 113 -18.54 1.12 -17.96
C GLY A 113 -17.82 1.61 -16.71
N ARG A 114 -17.54 0.70 -15.76
CA ARG A 114 -16.93 1.06 -14.48
C ARG A 114 -15.55 0.44 -14.30
N TRP A 115 -14.64 1.24 -13.75
CA TRP A 115 -13.35 0.80 -13.25
C TRP A 115 -13.44 0.40 -11.78
N ILE A 116 -12.83 -0.75 -11.45
CA ILE A 116 -12.65 -1.25 -10.09
C ILE A 116 -11.14 -1.22 -9.81
N PRO A 117 -10.68 -0.49 -8.78
CA PRO A 117 -9.30 -0.59 -8.33
C PRO A 117 -9.07 -1.95 -7.68
N VAL A 118 -8.07 -2.69 -8.17
CA VAL A 118 -7.73 -4.03 -7.68
C VAL A 118 -6.41 -4.07 -6.93
N ASP A 119 -5.52 -3.12 -7.21
CA ASP A 119 -4.24 -3.00 -6.48
C ASP A 119 -3.67 -1.58 -6.58
N ALA A 120 -2.77 -1.22 -5.67
CA ALA A 120 -2.04 0.04 -5.73
C ALA A 120 -0.61 -0.12 -5.23
N ARG A 121 0.34 0.52 -5.93
CA ARG A 121 1.74 0.55 -5.54
C ARG A 121 2.41 1.82 -6.04
N ASP A 122 3.25 2.43 -5.20
CA ASP A 122 4.03 3.64 -5.50
C ASP A 122 3.17 4.82 -6.00
N GLY A 123 1.94 4.97 -5.51
CA GLY A 123 1.00 5.99 -5.97
C GLY A 123 0.33 5.70 -7.33
N ARG A 124 0.61 4.55 -7.95
CA ARG A 124 -0.13 4.02 -9.10
C ARG A 124 -1.29 3.15 -8.63
N VAL A 125 -2.37 3.13 -9.39
CA VAL A 125 -3.53 2.28 -9.16
C VAL A 125 -3.75 1.40 -10.39
N LEU A 126 -3.88 0.09 -10.16
CA LEU A 126 -4.31 -0.88 -11.16
C LEU A 126 -5.84 -0.97 -11.13
N LEU A 127 -6.44 -0.70 -12.29
CA LEU A 127 -7.88 -0.74 -12.51
C LEU A 127 -8.22 -1.95 -13.39
N GLU A 128 -9.28 -2.66 -13.03
CA GLU A 128 -9.92 -3.68 -13.85
C GLU A 128 -11.34 -3.22 -14.22
N ARG A 129 -11.76 -3.48 -15.46
CA ARG A 129 -13.12 -3.17 -15.91
C ARG A 129 -14.12 -4.16 -15.32
N GLU A 130 -15.19 -3.65 -14.69
CA GLU A 130 -16.19 -4.49 -14.00
C GLU A 130 -16.86 -5.53 -14.90
N ALA A 131 -17.27 -5.11 -16.10
CA ALA A 131 -18.06 -5.93 -17.02
C ALA A 131 -17.24 -6.93 -17.86
N MET A 132 -15.92 -6.74 -17.97
CA MET A 132 -15.03 -7.52 -18.83
C MET A 132 -13.78 -7.89 -18.03
N GLY A 133 -13.71 -9.13 -17.54
CA GLY A 133 -12.53 -9.65 -16.87
C GLY A 133 -11.37 -9.81 -17.84
N GLY A 134 -10.47 -8.81 -17.91
CA GLY A 134 -9.31 -8.86 -18.80
C GLY A 134 -8.85 -7.50 -19.35
N ASP A 135 -9.68 -6.46 -19.22
CA ASP A 135 -9.30 -5.08 -19.54
C ASP A 135 -8.70 -4.40 -18.31
N PHE A 136 -7.46 -3.93 -18.46
CA PHE A 136 -6.72 -3.27 -17.40
C PHE A 136 -6.27 -1.88 -17.80
N ALA A 137 -6.24 -0.99 -16.82
CA ALA A 137 -5.56 0.29 -16.92
C ALA A 137 -4.71 0.50 -15.67
N VAL A 138 -3.54 1.11 -15.83
CA VAL A 138 -2.79 1.65 -14.70
C VAL A 138 -2.91 3.15 -14.74
N CYS A 139 -3.24 3.78 -13.61
CA CYS A 139 -3.39 5.22 -13.53
C CYS A 139 -2.64 5.83 -12.36
N ASP A 140 -2.29 7.11 -12.52
CA ASP A 140 -1.74 7.99 -11.51
C ASP A 140 -2.82 9.03 -11.20
N PRO A 141 -3.55 8.88 -10.09
CA PRO A 141 -4.68 9.76 -9.76
C PRO A 141 -4.24 11.18 -9.38
N VAL A 142 -2.97 11.38 -9.00
CA VAL A 142 -2.43 12.69 -8.62
C VAL A 142 -2.15 13.52 -9.88
N PHE A 143 -1.51 12.92 -10.88
CA PHE A 143 -1.15 13.58 -12.12
C PHE A 143 -2.15 13.36 -13.26
N ARG A 144 -3.22 12.60 -13.01
CA ARG A 144 -4.31 12.29 -13.95
C ARG A 144 -3.79 11.67 -15.25
N ARG A 145 -2.79 10.80 -15.12
CA ARG A 145 -2.20 10.05 -16.23
C ARG A 145 -2.65 8.61 -16.16
N TYR A 146 -2.76 7.96 -17.31
CA TYR A 146 -3.13 6.56 -17.38
C TYR A 146 -2.48 5.87 -18.56
N LEU A 147 -2.38 4.55 -18.46
CA LEU A 147 -1.94 3.64 -19.51
C LEU A 147 -2.96 2.50 -19.59
N PHE A 148 -3.56 2.30 -20.77
CA PHE A 148 -4.32 1.09 -21.05
C PHE A 148 -3.36 -0.06 -21.33
N LEU A 149 -3.63 -1.20 -20.73
CA LEU A 149 -2.88 -2.41 -21.02
C LEU A 149 -3.51 -3.10 -22.24
N PRO A 150 -2.71 -3.71 -23.12
CA PRO A 150 -3.25 -4.58 -24.15
C PRO A 150 -3.98 -5.76 -23.51
N HIS A 151 -4.86 -6.42 -24.27
CA HIS A 151 -5.51 -7.63 -23.77
C HIS A 151 -4.50 -8.73 -23.48
N ILE A 152 -4.77 -9.54 -22.46
CA ILE A 152 -3.95 -10.70 -22.13
C ILE A 152 -4.05 -11.73 -23.28
N PRO A 153 -2.94 -12.15 -23.90
CA PRO A 153 -2.96 -13.08 -25.03
C PRO A 153 -3.59 -14.43 -24.68
N GLY A 154 -4.57 -14.87 -25.48
CA GLY A 154 -5.19 -16.19 -25.36
C GLY A 154 -6.03 -16.39 -24.09
N HIS A 155 -6.40 -15.30 -23.39
CA HIS A 155 -7.29 -15.34 -22.25
C HIS A 155 -8.66 -14.75 -22.62
N PRO A 156 -9.77 -15.50 -22.45
CA PRO A 156 -11.11 -14.96 -22.69
C PRO A 156 -11.43 -13.82 -21.72
N ALA A 157 -12.03 -12.74 -22.20
CA ALA A 157 -12.38 -11.55 -21.41
C ALA A 157 -13.47 -11.79 -20.33
N ALA A 158 -13.94 -13.03 -20.13
CA ALA A 158 -15.05 -13.36 -19.23
C ALA A 158 -14.63 -14.27 -18.06
N GLN A 159 -13.38 -14.71 -17.99
CA GLN A 159 -12.96 -15.74 -17.03
C GLN A 159 -12.30 -15.11 -15.79
N ARG A 160 -13.13 -14.58 -14.87
CA ARG A 160 -12.66 -14.15 -13.53
C ARG A 160 -12.45 -15.32 -12.56
N CYS A 161 -13.12 -16.45 -12.80
CA CYS A 161 -13.03 -17.64 -11.96
C CYS A 161 -11.67 -18.35 -12.15
N GLY A 162 -11.02 -18.76 -11.06
CA GLY A 162 -9.72 -19.42 -11.08
C GLY A 162 -8.51 -18.49 -11.26
N ARG A 163 -8.69 -17.18 -11.04
CA ARG A 163 -7.64 -16.16 -11.21
C ARG A 163 -7.27 -15.54 -9.87
N LEU A 164 -5.97 -15.42 -9.60
CA LEU A 164 -5.50 -14.62 -8.46
C LEU A 164 -5.67 -13.14 -8.79
N GLU A 165 -5.85 -12.31 -7.76
CA GLU A 165 -6.00 -10.87 -7.92
C GLU A 165 -4.80 -10.29 -8.67
N PRO A 166 -5.01 -9.56 -9.77
CA PRO A 166 -3.92 -8.89 -10.49
C PRO A 166 -3.24 -7.84 -9.63
N PHE A 167 -1.93 -7.69 -9.76
CA PHE A 167 -1.15 -6.82 -8.88
C PHE A 167 -0.01 -6.10 -9.60
N LEU A 168 0.37 -4.95 -9.04
CA LEU A 168 1.49 -4.13 -9.47
C LEU A 168 2.79 -4.64 -8.84
N VAL A 169 3.79 -4.77 -9.69
CA VAL A 169 5.13 -5.20 -9.30
C VAL A 169 6.12 -4.12 -9.72
N PRO A 170 7.10 -3.77 -8.86
CA PRO A 170 8.13 -2.84 -9.25
C PRO A 170 8.89 -3.36 -10.49
N ALA A 171 9.34 -2.42 -11.30
CA ALA A 171 10.29 -2.70 -12.36
C ALA A 171 11.62 -3.20 -11.76
N SER A 172 12.42 -3.91 -12.54
CA SER A 172 13.76 -4.30 -12.10
C SER A 172 14.67 -3.08 -11.95
N ASP A 173 15.75 -3.18 -11.18
CA ASP A 173 16.70 -2.06 -10.96
C ASP A 173 17.38 -1.58 -12.27
N GLU A 174 17.30 -2.37 -13.34
CA GLU A 174 17.83 -2.05 -14.68
C GLU A 174 16.84 -1.26 -15.57
N GLU A 175 15.56 -1.23 -15.20
CA GLU A 175 14.51 -0.56 -15.96
C GLU A 175 14.37 0.92 -15.55
N ALA A 176 13.63 1.70 -16.35
CA ALA A 176 13.39 3.10 -16.02
C ALA A 176 12.62 3.20 -14.69
N GLU A 177 12.89 4.23 -13.90
CA GLU A 177 12.27 4.43 -12.57
C GLU A 177 10.72 4.49 -12.62
N THR A 178 10.16 4.98 -13.73
CA THR A 178 8.70 5.03 -13.94
C THR A 178 8.13 3.73 -14.48
N SER A 179 8.98 2.76 -14.82
CA SER A 179 8.54 1.44 -15.24
C SER A 179 7.82 0.72 -14.09
N PHE A 180 6.90 -0.13 -14.50
CA PHE A 180 6.16 -1.07 -13.67
C PHE A 180 5.86 -2.32 -14.48
N ARG A 181 5.51 -3.36 -13.73
CA ARG A 181 4.97 -4.60 -14.26
C ARG A 181 3.61 -4.87 -13.65
N VAL A 182 2.74 -5.55 -14.41
CA VAL A 182 1.47 -6.06 -13.91
C VAL A 182 1.48 -7.56 -14.06
N VAL A 183 1.19 -8.26 -12.97
CA VAL A 183 1.16 -9.72 -12.96
C VAL A 183 -0.26 -10.20 -12.75
N CYS A 184 -0.67 -11.15 -13.58
CA CYS A 184 -1.97 -11.79 -13.51
C CYS A 184 -1.77 -13.31 -13.54
N VAL A 185 -2.17 -14.02 -12.48
CA VAL A 185 -2.01 -15.47 -12.40
C VAL A 185 -3.37 -16.12 -12.59
N VAL A 186 -3.46 -17.05 -13.55
CA VAL A 186 -4.70 -17.73 -13.94
C VAL A 186 -4.52 -19.23 -13.85
N GLU A 187 -5.56 -19.93 -13.42
CA GLU A 187 -5.69 -21.37 -13.54
C GLU A 187 -6.29 -21.71 -14.91
N ARG A 188 -5.48 -22.23 -15.84
CA ARG A 188 -5.96 -22.59 -17.19
C ARG A 188 -6.66 -23.94 -17.20
N LYS A 189 -6.19 -24.86 -16.36
CA LYS A 189 -6.75 -26.19 -16.12
C LYS A 189 -6.64 -26.47 -14.63
N PRO A 190 -7.49 -27.35 -14.07
CA PRO A 190 -7.36 -27.87 -12.71
C PRO A 190 -5.90 -28.11 -12.29
N GLY A 191 -5.37 -27.29 -11.37
CA GLY A 191 -4.02 -27.34 -10.81
C GLY A 191 -2.90 -26.72 -11.68
N GLN A 192 -3.21 -26.24 -12.88
CA GLN A 192 -2.25 -25.64 -13.81
C GLN A 192 -2.36 -24.12 -13.81
N LEU A 193 -1.45 -23.48 -13.07
CA LEU A 193 -1.33 -22.03 -13.01
C LEU A 193 -0.39 -21.49 -14.10
N VAL A 194 -0.75 -20.35 -14.68
CA VAL A 194 0.05 -19.59 -15.65
C VAL A 194 0.04 -18.13 -15.22
N ALA A 195 1.21 -17.51 -15.12
CA ALA A 195 1.29 -16.07 -14.87
C ALA A 195 1.54 -15.33 -16.17
N PHE A 196 0.80 -14.25 -16.37
CA PHE A 196 1.01 -13.27 -17.41
C PHE A 196 1.64 -12.03 -16.81
N VAL A 197 2.69 -11.54 -17.45
CA VAL A 197 3.47 -10.39 -16.95
C VAL A 197 3.51 -9.32 -18.03
N PHE A 198 2.85 -8.19 -17.77
CA PHE A 198 2.97 -7.00 -18.59
C PHE A 198 4.21 -6.20 -18.15
N SER A 199 5.01 -5.71 -19.08
CA SER A 199 6.03 -4.68 -18.81
C SER A 199 5.67 -3.39 -19.51
N SER A 200 5.62 -2.30 -18.74
CA SER A 200 5.45 -0.94 -19.28
C SER A 200 6.60 -0.48 -20.17
N GLY A 201 7.82 -1.01 -19.97
CA GLY A 201 8.98 -0.69 -20.81
C GLY A 201 8.85 -1.22 -22.24
N THR A 202 8.23 -2.40 -22.40
CA THR A 202 8.00 -3.01 -23.72
C THR A 202 6.58 -2.81 -24.25
N GLY A 203 5.63 -2.50 -23.37
CA GLY A 203 4.20 -2.42 -23.69
C GLY A 203 3.57 -3.76 -24.02
N ARG A 204 4.16 -4.89 -23.59
CA ARG A 204 3.74 -6.25 -24.00
C ARG A 204 3.56 -7.17 -22.80
N TRP A 205 2.67 -8.15 -22.98
CA TRP A 205 2.52 -9.30 -22.10
C TRP A 205 3.50 -10.42 -22.48
N GLY A 206 4.16 -10.99 -21.49
CA GLY A 206 4.77 -12.31 -21.53
C GLY A 206 3.94 -13.33 -20.74
N SER A 207 4.26 -14.62 -20.88
CA SER A 207 3.64 -15.69 -20.09
C SER A 207 4.69 -16.64 -19.54
N LEU A 208 4.49 -17.11 -18.32
CA LEU A 208 5.36 -18.07 -17.64
C LEU A 208 4.50 -19.15 -16.98
N ALA A 209 4.95 -20.40 -17.07
CA ALA A 209 4.30 -21.51 -16.38
C ALA A 209 4.65 -21.46 -14.89
N VAL A 210 3.67 -21.67 -14.02
CA VAL A 210 3.90 -21.78 -12.58
C VAL A 210 4.15 -23.26 -12.28
N ASP A 211 5.41 -23.62 -12.08
CA ASP A 211 5.84 -25.01 -11.89
C ASP A 211 5.71 -25.48 -10.42
N VAL A 212 4.64 -25.04 -9.75
CA VAL A 212 4.34 -25.40 -8.36
C VAL A 212 3.06 -26.21 -8.35
N SER A 213 3.13 -27.43 -7.83
CA SER A 213 1.95 -28.29 -7.69
C SER A 213 0.98 -27.68 -6.68
N VAL A 214 -0.17 -27.23 -7.14
CA VAL A 214 -1.27 -26.81 -6.26
C VAL A 214 -2.49 -27.67 -6.54
N HIS A 215 -3.29 -27.94 -5.50
CA HIS A 215 -4.53 -28.68 -5.68
C HIS A 215 -5.45 -27.91 -6.64
N PRO A 216 -6.15 -28.60 -7.56
CA PRO A 216 -7.15 -27.97 -8.39
C PRO A 216 -8.13 -27.08 -7.62
N SER A 217 -8.43 -25.91 -8.18
CA SER A 217 -9.42 -24.99 -7.63
C SER A 217 -9.16 -24.57 -6.18
N CYS A 218 -7.90 -24.57 -5.75
CA CYS A 218 -7.54 -24.06 -4.42
C CYS A 218 -7.79 -22.55 -4.34
N ASN A 219 -8.29 -22.11 -3.18
CA ASN A 219 -8.39 -20.69 -2.90
C ASN A 219 -7.04 -20.16 -2.41
N PHE A 220 -6.74 -18.92 -2.79
CA PHE A 220 -5.58 -18.18 -2.33
C PHE A 220 -6.04 -16.98 -1.51
N SER A 221 -5.28 -16.61 -0.50
CA SER A 221 -5.40 -15.26 0.07
C SER A 221 -5.00 -14.21 -0.97
N TRP A 222 -5.21 -12.94 -0.64
CA TRP A 222 -4.50 -11.84 -1.30
C TRP A 222 -2.98 -11.96 -1.09
N SER A 223 -2.18 -11.30 -1.95
CA SER A 223 -0.72 -11.29 -1.84
C SER A 223 -0.22 -10.33 -0.76
N SER A 224 0.75 -10.79 0.03
CA SER A 224 1.65 -9.92 0.78
C SER A 224 2.97 -9.76 0.04
N TYR A 225 3.67 -8.63 0.24
CA TYR A 225 4.98 -8.37 -0.36
C TYR A 225 6.07 -8.34 0.71
N ALA A 226 7.12 -9.13 0.53
CA ALA A 226 8.29 -9.15 1.40
C ALA A 226 9.54 -9.58 0.62
N PHE A 227 10.67 -8.92 0.85
CA PHE A 227 11.99 -9.18 0.26
C PHE A 227 11.96 -9.34 -1.26
N GLY A 228 11.23 -8.48 -1.97
CA GLY A 228 11.13 -8.58 -3.42
C GLY A 228 10.26 -9.74 -3.91
N SER A 229 9.48 -10.37 -3.03
CA SER A 229 8.63 -11.51 -3.37
C SER A 229 7.18 -11.29 -2.93
N CYS A 230 6.25 -11.81 -3.73
CA CYS A 230 4.83 -11.86 -3.40
C CYS A 230 4.47 -13.23 -2.82
N TYR A 231 3.73 -13.24 -1.71
CA TYR A 231 3.32 -14.45 -0.99
C TYR A 231 1.79 -14.57 -0.94
N TRP A 232 1.26 -15.67 -1.44
CA TRP A 232 -0.17 -16.02 -1.34
C TRP A 232 -0.35 -17.25 -0.47
N LYS A 233 -1.14 -17.12 0.60
CA LYS A 233 -1.50 -18.26 1.43
C LYS A 233 -2.39 -19.19 0.63
N VAL A 234 -2.03 -20.47 0.53
CA VAL A 234 -2.89 -21.48 -0.07
C VAL A 234 -3.87 -21.96 1.00
N THR A 235 -5.15 -21.63 0.86
CA THR A 235 -6.19 -21.88 1.86
C THR A 235 -6.27 -23.36 2.24
N GLY A 236 -6.37 -23.62 3.55
CA GLY A 236 -6.48 -24.99 4.09
C GLY A 236 -5.19 -25.80 4.10
N THR A 237 -4.07 -25.21 3.66
CA THR A 237 -2.75 -25.87 3.66
C THR A 237 -1.75 -25.12 4.55
N ASN A 238 -0.64 -25.77 4.88
CA ASN A 238 0.50 -25.11 5.52
C ASN A 238 1.48 -24.52 4.51
N LYS A 239 1.02 -24.08 3.33
CA LYS A 239 1.89 -23.56 2.27
C LYS A 239 1.54 -22.13 1.84
N PHE A 240 2.52 -21.46 1.28
CA PHE A 240 2.39 -20.24 0.50
C PHE A 240 2.92 -20.49 -0.91
N LEU A 241 2.23 -19.96 -1.91
CA LEU A 241 2.80 -19.75 -3.24
C LEU A 241 3.64 -18.47 -3.18
N VAL A 242 4.84 -18.50 -3.75
CA VAL A 242 5.77 -17.36 -3.73
C VAL A 242 6.16 -17.02 -5.15
N LEU A 243 6.13 -15.74 -5.50
CA LEU A 243 6.71 -15.21 -6.74
C LEU A 243 7.86 -14.28 -6.38
N ASP A 244 9.08 -14.65 -6.76
CA ASP A 244 10.20 -13.71 -6.75
C ASP A 244 10.00 -12.71 -7.90
N THR A 245 9.83 -11.43 -7.56
CA THR A 245 9.47 -10.41 -8.55
C THR A 245 10.64 -9.95 -9.41
N ARG A 246 11.88 -10.24 -9.03
CA ARG A 246 13.07 -9.87 -9.80
C ARG A 246 13.31 -10.89 -10.90
N SER A 247 13.41 -12.16 -10.51
CA SER A 247 13.64 -13.31 -11.39
C SER A 247 12.37 -13.79 -12.10
N MET A 248 11.18 -13.41 -11.61
CA MET A 248 9.88 -13.89 -12.10
C MET A 248 9.72 -15.42 -11.98
N VAL A 249 10.29 -16.01 -10.91
CA VAL A 249 10.25 -17.45 -10.62
C VAL A 249 9.26 -17.74 -9.50
N PHE A 250 8.41 -18.74 -9.71
CA PHE A 250 7.49 -19.24 -8.69
C PHE A 250 8.13 -20.35 -7.85
N SER A 251 7.82 -20.36 -6.56
CA SER A 251 8.23 -21.39 -5.61
C SER A 251 7.17 -21.60 -4.53
N SER A 252 7.40 -22.54 -3.62
CA SER A 252 6.53 -22.77 -2.46
C SER A 252 7.27 -22.52 -1.16
N PHE A 253 6.56 -21.97 -0.17
CA PHE A 253 7.07 -21.73 1.17
C PHE A 253 6.19 -22.41 2.22
N ASP A 254 6.77 -23.33 2.98
CA ASP A 254 6.07 -24.10 4.02
C ASP A 254 6.08 -23.37 5.37
N ILE A 255 4.97 -23.47 6.10
CA ILE A 255 4.83 -23.04 7.50
C ILE A 255 4.56 -24.24 8.42
N PRO A 256 4.77 -24.13 9.75
CA PRO A 256 4.57 -25.24 10.67
C PRO A 256 3.11 -25.69 10.71
N SER A 257 2.92 -26.95 11.10
CA SER A 257 1.59 -27.51 11.33
C SER A 257 0.81 -26.72 12.39
N GLY A 258 -0.50 -26.58 12.19
CA GLY A 258 -1.40 -25.79 13.06
C GLY A 258 -1.65 -24.36 12.58
N HIS A 259 -0.77 -23.79 11.74
CA HIS A 259 -0.97 -22.46 11.16
C HIS A 259 -1.79 -22.46 9.87
N GLY A 260 -1.93 -23.58 9.16
CA GLY A 260 -2.65 -23.64 7.88
C GLY A 260 -4.17 -23.45 7.96
N GLN A 261 -4.74 -23.52 9.16
CA GLN A 261 -6.14 -23.18 9.43
C GLN A 261 -6.31 -21.71 9.85
N GLN A 262 -5.21 -21.00 10.11
CA GLN A 262 -5.23 -19.60 10.52
C GLN A 262 -4.90 -18.71 9.33
N ASP A 263 -5.66 -17.63 9.20
CA ASP A 263 -5.28 -16.51 8.36
C ASP A 263 -3.88 -16.04 8.77
N SER A 264 -2.96 -15.99 7.79
CA SER A 264 -1.53 -15.75 8.00
C SER A 264 -0.98 -14.87 6.88
N VAL A 265 -0.08 -13.95 7.23
CA VAL A 265 0.54 -12.99 6.29
C VAL A 265 2.05 -13.00 6.48
N ILE A 266 2.80 -13.05 5.39
CA ILE A 266 4.27 -12.99 5.40
C ILE A 266 4.72 -11.54 5.26
N VAL A 267 5.72 -11.16 6.06
CA VAL A 267 6.26 -9.79 6.10
C VAL A 267 7.77 -9.81 6.24
N GLU A 268 8.40 -8.68 5.98
CA GLU A 268 9.82 -8.47 6.29
C GLU A 268 10.01 -8.30 7.80
N ALA A 269 10.97 -9.02 8.36
CA ALA A 269 11.43 -8.84 9.74
C ALA A 269 12.87 -8.27 9.76
N ALA A 270 13.24 -7.72 10.91
CA ALA A 270 14.58 -7.21 11.15
C ALA A 270 15.67 -8.28 10.88
N GLU A 271 16.85 -7.80 10.47
CA GLU A 271 18.02 -8.62 10.11
C GLU A 271 17.79 -9.51 8.86
N GLY A 272 16.90 -9.10 7.95
CA GLY A 272 16.66 -9.85 6.71
C GLY A 272 15.93 -11.18 6.92
N ARG A 273 15.21 -11.32 8.03
CA ARG A 273 14.46 -12.54 8.37
C ARG A 273 13.02 -12.44 7.91
N ILE A 274 12.38 -13.58 7.72
CA ILE A 274 10.95 -13.64 7.41
C ILE A 274 10.13 -13.55 8.69
N GLY A 275 9.19 -12.61 8.71
CA GLY A 275 8.16 -12.48 9.74
C GLY A 275 6.84 -13.07 9.26
N MET A 276 5.99 -13.45 10.20
CA MET A 276 4.62 -13.89 9.95
C MET A 276 3.68 -13.30 10.99
N PHE A 277 2.58 -12.72 10.50
CA PHE A 277 1.44 -12.35 11.31
C PHE A 277 0.36 -13.42 11.23
N THR A 278 -0.22 -13.77 12.37
CA THR A 278 -1.43 -14.61 12.43
C THR A 278 -2.51 -13.95 13.27
N LEU A 279 -3.76 -14.14 12.87
CA LEU A 279 -4.93 -13.68 13.62
C LEU A 279 -5.53 -14.82 14.43
N HIS A 280 -5.81 -14.54 15.70
CA HIS A 280 -6.51 -15.45 16.58
C HIS A 280 -7.77 -14.79 17.11
N ASN A 281 -8.93 -15.21 16.61
CA ASN A 281 -10.23 -14.73 17.05
C ASN A 281 -10.86 -15.75 18.02
N SER A 282 -11.29 -15.28 19.19
CA SER A 282 -12.03 -16.09 20.17
C SER A 282 -13.43 -15.53 20.35
N MET A 283 -14.42 -16.28 19.85
CA MET A 283 -15.84 -15.97 20.03
C MET A 283 -16.24 -16.01 21.52
N ILE A 284 -15.70 -16.97 22.27
CA ILE A 284 -16.03 -17.18 23.70
C ILE A 284 -15.59 -15.98 24.56
N SER A 285 -14.38 -15.46 24.30
CA SER A 285 -13.83 -14.35 25.08
C SER A 285 -14.06 -12.97 24.45
N ALA A 286 -14.79 -12.91 23.32
CA ALA A 286 -14.98 -11.72 22.50
C ALA A 286 -13.65 -10.95 22.31
N ALA A 287 -12.59 -11.68 22.00
CA ALA A 287 -11.24 -11.15 21.93
C ALA A 287 -10.51 -11.64 20.70
N SER A 288 -9.82 -10.70 20.05
CA SER A 288 -9.01 -10.96 18.87
C SER A 288 -7.56 -10.58 19.19
N TYR A 289 -6.62 -11.43 18.82
CA TYR A 289 -5.19 -11.22 19.02
C TYR A 289 -4.46 -11.28 17.69
N LEU A 290 -3.59 -10.30 17.46
CA LEU A 290 -2.60 -10.34 16.40
C LEU A 290 -1.30 -10.88 16.98
N VAL A 291 -0.78 -11.93 16.39
CA VAL A 291 0.43 -12.63 16.83
C VAL A 291 1.51 -12.43 15.77
N TYR A 292 2.70 -12.01 16.20
CA TYR A 292 3.86 -11.82 15.33
C TYR A 292 4.97 -12.80 15.70
N ALA A 293 5.38 -13.61 14.73
CA ALA A 293 6.48 -14.56 14.85
C ALA A 293 7.55 -14.31 13.79
N VAL A 294 8.80 -14.61 14.12
CA VAL A 294 9.93 -14.50 13.19
C VAL A 294 10.54 -15.88 12.99
N ARG A 295 10.84 -16.22 11.74
CA ARG A 295 11.54 -17.45 11.38
C ARG A 295 13.03 -17.32 11.70
N VAL A 296 13.53 -18.25 12.52
CA VAL A 296 14.95 -18.35 12.88
C VAL A 296 15.48 -19.67 12.32
N ILE A 297 16.57 -19.59 11.56
CA ILE A 297 17.28 -20.75 11.02
C ILE A 297 18.41 -21.06 11.99
N HIS A 298 18.41 -22.26 12.57
CA HIS A 298 19.48 -22.74 13.43
C HIS A 298 20.62 -23.35 12.59
N GLU A 299 21.82 -23.43 13.16
CA GLU A 299 23.04 -23.95 12.49
C GLU A 299 22.84 -25.37 11.93
N GLU A 300 21.94 -26.16 12.52
CA GLU A 300 21.59 -27.52 12.09
C GLU A 300 20.63 -27.55 10.87
N GLY A 301 20.28 -26.40 10.28
CA GLY A 301 19.38 -26.29 9.13
C GLY A 301 17.88 -26.31 9.47
N ASN A 302 17.53 -26.58 10.73
CA ASN A 302 16.15 -26.54 11.20
C ASN A 302 15.66 -25.09 11.37
N SER A 303 14.48 -24.79 10.83
CA SER A 303 13.84 -23.48 11.02
C SER A 303 12.72 -23.54 12.05
N LEU A 304 12.79 -22.68 13.06
CA LEU A 304 11.77 -22.53 14.10
C LEU A 304 11.13 -21.15 14.03
N TRP A 305 9.84 -21.07 14.34
CA TRP A 305 9.12 -19.81 14.43
C TRP A 305 9.09 -19.36 15.89
N GLN A 306 9.73 -18.23 16.16
CA GLN A 306 9.79 -17.65 17.49
C GLN A 306 8.74 -16.54 17.63
N LEU A 307 7.83 -16.70 18.58
CA LEU A 307 6.89 -15.65 18.97
C LEU A 307 7.68 -14.43 19.46
N LYS A 308 7.45 -13.27 18.84
CA LYS A 308 8.08 -12.01 19.24
C LYS A 308 7.10 -11.07 19.93
N ARG A 309 5.88 -10.94 19.40
CA ARG A 309 4.88 -10.03 19.95
C ARG A 309 3.48 -10.61 19.86
N ARG A 310 2.62 -10.16 20.78
CA ARG A 310 1.19 -10.44 20.78
C ARG A 310 0.46 -9.16 21.17
N VAL A 311 -0.45 -8.71 20.31
CA VAL A 311 -1.24 -7.50 20.53
C VAL A 311 -2.70 -7.89 20.62
N ARG A 312 -3.38 -7.38 21.64
CA ARG A 312 -4.83 -7.48 21.75
C ARG A 312 -5.45 -6.42 20.85
N LEU A 313 -6.29 -6.85 19.92
CA LEU A 313 -7.03 -5.96 19.03
C LEU A 313 -8.30 -5.43 19.73
N PRO A 314 -8.89 -4.32 19.26
CA PRO A 314 -10.11 -3.75 19.83
C PRO A 314 -11.23 -4.79 19.99
N SER A 315 -11.73 -5.00 21.21
CA SER A 315 -12.61 -6.12 21.58
C SER A 315 -14.01 -6.07 20.94
N GLN A 316 -14.41 -4.92 20.39
CA GLN A 316 -15.68 -4.76 19.71
C GLN A 316 -15.71 -5.43 18.32
N TYR A 317 -14.58 -5.92 17.81
CA TYR A 317 -14.46 -6.51 16.47
C TYR A 317 -13.86 -7.92 16.47
N ILE A 318 -14.34 -8.74 15.55
CA ILE A 318 -13.67 -9.93 15.03
C ILE A 318 -12.86 -9.49 13.81
N PHE A 319 -11.59 -9.89 13.75
CA PHE A 319 -10.69 -9.40 12.72
C PHE A 319 -10.40 -10.42 11.64
N SER A 320 -10.23 -9.92 10.43
CA SER A 320 -9.69 -10.67 9.29
C SER A 320 -8.65 -9.81 8.59
N PHE A 321 -7.73 -10.48 7.90
CA PHE A 321 -6.73 -9.85 7.06
C PHE A 321 -7.37 -9.30 5.78
N ALA A 322 -7.08 -8.05 5.44
CA ALA A 322 -7.59 -7.41 4.21
C ALA A 322 -6.49 -7.08 3.21
N ASP A 323 -5.31 -6.63 3.65
CA ASP A 323 -4.16 -6.36 2.79
C ASP A 323 -2.84 -6.25 3.60
N ALA A 324 -1.68 -6.32 2.94
CA ALA A 324 -0.39 -6.01 3.56
C ALA A 324 0.57 -5.39 2.57
N THR A 325 1.22 -4.32 3.03
CA THR A 325 2.31 -3.64 2.32
C THR A 325 3.62 -3.82 3.08
N ASP A 326 4.69 -3.21 2.58
CA ASP A 326 6.05 -3.33 3.11
C ASP A 326 6.17 -2.91 4.59
N LYS A 327 5.24 -2.10 5.13
CA LYS A 327 5.29 -1.58 6.51
C LYS A 327 4.00 -1.66 7.32
N HIS A 328 2.86 -1.87 6.65
CA HIS A 328 1.55 -1.82 7.28
C HIS A 328 0.71 -3.04 6.94
N LEU A 329 0.04 -3.56 7.97
CA LEU A 329 -1.03 -4.53 7.84
C LEU A 329 -2.36 -3.80 7.76
N LEU A 330 -3.25 -4.23 6.88
CA LEU A 330 -4.63 -3.80 6.88
C LEU A 330 -5.50 -4.90 7.48
N LEU A 331 -6.13 -4.56 8.59
CA LEU A 331 -7.09 -5.40 9.27
C LEU A 331 -8.50 -4.88 9.04
N ARG A 332 -9.42 -5.80 8.80
CA ARG A 332 -10.85 -5.55 8.74
C ARG A 332 -11.50 -6.09 10.01
N GLY A 333 -12.09 -5.20 10.79
CA GLY A 333 -12.84 -5.52 12.00
C GLY A 333 -14.34 -5.52 11.73
N ILE A 334 -14.98 -6.69 11.89
CA ILE A 334 -16.42 -6.87 11.80
C ILE A 334 -16.98 -6.91 13.23
N PRO A 335 -18.00 -6.11 13.59
CA PRO A 335 -18.56 -6.13 14.92
C PRO A 335 -19.03 -7.52 15.33
N TRP A 336 -18.60 -7.99 16.50
CA TRP A 336 -18.83 -9.38 16.92
C TRP A 336 -20.32 -9.71 17.10
N ASN A 337 -21.15 -8.71 17.39
CA ASN A 337 -22.60 -8.81 17.57
C ASN A 337 -23.40 -8.57 16.28
N LEU A 338 -22.76 -8.43 15.10
CA LEU A 338 -23.44 -8.12 13.83
C LEU A 338 -24.58 -9.10 13.50
N HIS A 339 -24.49 -10.35 13.96
CA HIS A 339 -25.52 -11.38 13.74
C HIS A 339 -26.65 -11.41 14.79
N LEU A 340 -26.52 -10.64 15.89
CA LEU A 340 -27.40 -10.74 17.06
C LEU A 340 -28.47 -9.64 17.12
N GLU A 341 -28.31 -8.52 16.41
CA GLU A 341 -29.26 -7.41 16.46
C GLU A 341 -29.80 -7.04 15.06
N PRO A 342 -31.12 -6.97 14.86
CA PRO A 342 -31.71 -6.49 13.61
C PRO A 342 -31.52 -4.96 13.48
N SER A 343 -30.44 -4.58 12.80
CA SER A 343 -30.28 -3.36 11.97
C SER A 343 -30.94 -2.05 12.42
N THR A 344 -30.85 -1.65 13.68
CA THR A 344 -31.27 -0.31 14.15
C THR A 344 -30.12 0.59 14.61
N HIS A 345 -28.92 0.04 14.78
CA HIS A 345 -27.71 0.80 15.10
C HIS A 345 -26.77 0.87 13.88
N ASP A 346 -26.08 2.00 13.73
CA ASP A 346 -25.11 2.27 12.66
C ASP A 346 -23.87 1.39 12.88
N VAL A 347 -23.91 0.14 12.41
CA VAL A 347 -22.84 -0.83 12.65
C VAL A 347 -21.68 -0.57 11.69
N ASP A 348 -20.70 0.22 12.13
CA ASP A 348 -19.51 0.53 11.36
C ASP A 348 -18.50 -0.63 11.37
N ILE A 349 -18.30 -1.26 10.22
CA ILE A 349 -17.15 -2.12 9.92
C ILE A 349 -15.90 -1.24 9.95
N GLY A 350 -14.94 -1.57 10.81
CA GLY A 350 -13.72 -0.80 10.98
C GLY A 350 -12.59 -1.33 10.10
N TYR A 351 -11.83 -0.43 9.49
CA TYR A 351 -10.56 -0.75 8.84
C TYR A 351 -9.42 -0.17 9.66
N PHE A 352 -8.41 -0.98 9.95
CA PHE A 352 -7.33 -0.65 10.86
C PHE A 352 -5.98 -0.91 10.20
N SER A 353 -5.06 0.03 10.35
CA SER A 353 -3.66 -0.19 10.03
C SER A 353 -2.93 -0.73 11.25
N VAL A 354 -1.98 -1.63 11.03
CA VAL A 354 -0.99 -2.02 12.04
C VAL A 354 0.39 -1.80 11.47
N GLU A 355 1.16 -0.90 12.06
CA GLU A 355 2.54 -0.65 11.68
C GLU A 355 3.45 -1.73 12.28
N PHE A 356 4.34 -2.31 11.48
CA PHE A 356 5.07 -3.53 11.84
C PHE A 356 6.05 -3.36 13.02
N GLU A 357 6.74 -2.22 13.12
CA GLU A 357 7.79 -2.02 14.12
C GLU A 357 7.26 -1.64 15.50
N SER A 358 6.28 -0.76 15.58
CA SER A 358 5.63 -0.28 16.80
C SER A 358 4.50 -1.20 17.24
N MET A 359 3.91 -1.95 16.30
CA MET A 359 2.65 -2.68 16.47
C MET A 359 1.49 -1.77 16.87
N GLN A 360 1.58 -0.48 16.55
CA GLN A 360 0.51 0.47 16.80
C GLN A 360 -0.67 0.15 15.88
N VAL A 361 -1.85 0.03 16.47
CA VAL A 361 -3.11 -0.21 15.77
C VAL A 361 -3.85 1.12 15.66
N GLU A 362 -4.05 1.62 14.44
CA GLU A 362 -4.80 2.85 14.18
C GLU A 362 -6.04 2.56 13.35
N LYS A 363 -7.19 3.15 13.69
CA LYS A 363 -8.39 3.07 12.85
C LYS A 363 -8.21 4.04 11.67
N ILE A 364 -8.35 3.53 10.44
CA ILE A 364 -8.25 4.32 9.21
C ILE A 364 -9.59 4.98 8.89
N CYS A 365 -10.67 4.19 8.91
CA CYS A 365 -12.05 4.65 8.67
C CYS A 365 -13.06 3.61 9.19
N GLY A 366 -14.34 4.01 9.25
CA GLY A 366 -15.48 3.11 9.47
C GLY A 366 -16.40 3.15 8.25
N LEU A 367 -16.95 1.99 7.87
CA LEU A 367 -17.88 1.87 6.74
C LEU A 367 -19.09 1.03 7.12
N ARG A 368 -20.24 1.35 6.53
CA ARG A 368 -21.49 0.60 6.74
C ARG A 368 -21.55 -0.74 6.02
N ASN A 369 -20.82 -0.85 4.91
CA ASN A 369 -20.87 -2.04 4.05
C ASN A 369 -19.54 -2.79 4.09
N LEU A 370 -19.63 -4.11 4.03
CA LEU A 370 -18.46 -4.97 3.89
C LEU A 370 -17.91 -4.78 2.48
N LEU A 371 -16.75 -4.12 2.38
CA LEU A 371 -16.09 -3.87 1.11
C LEU A 371 -14.75 -4.60 1.09
N TYR A 372 -14.38 -5.05 -0.10
CA TYR A 372 -13.00 -5.39 -0.38
C TYR A 372 -12.17 -4.11 -0.34
N ALA A 373 -11.00 -4.17 0.29
CA ALA A 373 -10.15 -3.02 0.52
C ALA A 373 -8.69 -3.36 0.30
N LYS A 374 -8.00 -2.50 -0.47
CA LYS A 374 -6.55 -2.51 -0.62
C LYS A 374 -5.94 -1.22 -0.09
N GLN A 375 -4.72 -1.27 0.40
CA GLN A 375 -4.03 -0.08 0.87
C GLN A 375 -3.67 0.83 -0.32
N TYR A 376 -3.92 2.13 -0.17
CA TYR A 376 -3.39 3.14 -1.09
C TYR A 376 -2.28 3.91 -0.38
N THR A 377 -1.04 3.62 -0.76
CA THR A 377 0.16 4.26 -0.23
C THR A 377 0.75 5.23 -1.25
N GLY A 378 1.30 6.33 -0.78
CA GLY A 378 1.94 7.33 -1.63
C GLY A 378 2.41 8.54 -0.86
N PHE A 379 3.28 9.34 -1.48
CA PHE A 379 3.70 10.61 -0.91
C PHE A 379 2.57 11.66 -1.01
N PRO A 380 2.62 12.74 -0.19
CA PRO A 380 1.72 13.87 -0.37
C PRO A 380 1.89 14.51 -1.76
N PRO A 381 0.84 15.07 -2.38
CA PRO A 381 0.92 15.59 -3.76
C PRO A 381 2.06 16.58 -4.03
N SER A 382 2.41 17.41 -3.06
CA SER A 382 3.52 18.38 -3.17
C SER A 382 4.92 17.75 -3.14
N LEU A 383 5.01 16.47 -2.75
CA LEU A 383 6.24 15.68 -2.63
C LEU A 383 6.19 14.44 -3.53
N CYS A 384 5.25 14.38 -4.47
CA CYS A 384 5.10 13.29 -5.43
C CYS A 384 5.82 13.58 -6.75
N LEU A 385 6.22 12.51 -7.43
CA LEU A 385 6.69 12.53 -8.80
C LEU A 385 5.64 11.85 -9.70
N PRO A 386 5.46 12.29 -10.97
CA PRO A 386 4.64 11.56 -11.94
C PRO A 386 5.16 10.13 -12.13
N ARG A 387 4.25 9.14 -12.12
CA ARG A 387 4.62 7.70 -12.20
C ARG A 387 4.18 6.99 -13.49
N ILE A 388 3.58 7.71 -14.43
CA ILE A 388 3.13 7.23 -15.75
C ILE A 388 3.61 8.18 -16.84
#